data_AF-A0A2V9DDG2-F1
#
_entry.id   AF-A0A2V9DDG2-F1
#
_cell.length_a   1.000
_cell.length_b   1.000
_cell.length_c   1.000
_cell.angle_alpha   90.00
_cell.angle_beta   90.00
_cell.angle_gamma   90.00
#
_symmetry.space_group_name_H-M   'P 1'
#
loop_
_entity.id
_entity.type
_entity.pdbx_description
1 polymer ?
#
loop_
_entity_poly.entity_id
_entity_poly.type
_entity_poly.pdbx_seq_one_letter_code
_entity_poly.pdbx_strand_id
1 'polypeptide(L)'
;MTSPPLHPSTRDFLPRECSRSRGACRGPLELSIVVPAFNEEQRLPKTLQSIRTYLNSRSLRAEVLVVDDGSTDATAKVVELS
;
A
#
# COMPACT_ATOMS: atom_id res chain seq x y z
N MET A 1 31.77 18.06 33.68
CA MET A 1 30.32 17.92 33.45
C MET A 1 29.93 18.88 32.34
N THR A 2 29.94 18.42 31.09
CA THR A 2 29.40 19.16 29.95
C THR A 2 28.71 18.13 29.08
N SER A 3 27.38 18.20 28.98
CA SER A 3 26.61 17.32 28.09
C SER A 3 27.07 17.50 26.64
N PRO A 4 27.14 16.42 25.83
CA PRO A 4 27.49 16.54 24.42
C PRO A 4 26.38 17.29 23.66
N PRO A 5 26.71 18.00 22.57
CA PRO A 5 25.71 18.64 21.73
C PRO A 5 24.77 17.58 21.14
N LEU A 6 23.46 17.80 21.30
CA LEU A 6 22.43 16.96 20.67
C LEU A 6 22.57 17.06 19.15
N HIS A 7 22.85 15.93 18.52
CA HIS A 7 22.90 15.76 17.08
C HIS A 7 21.53 16.14 16.47
N PRO A 8 21.46 16.84 15.33
CA PRO A 8 20.20 17.22 14.70
C PRO A 8 19.59 16.02 13.96
N SER A 9 19.23 14.95 14.68
CA SER A 9 18.48 13.82 14.12
C SER A 9 17.09 13.78 14.74
N THR A 10 16.14 14.55 14.19
CA THR A 10 14.68 14.25 14.24
C THR A 10 13.80 15.34 13.62
N ARG A 11 14.36 16.46 13.14
CA ARG A 11 13.55 17.58 12.64
C ARG A 11 13.15 17.49 11.15
N ASP A 12 12.93 16.28 10.65
CA ASP A 12 12.32 16.03 9.33
C ASP A 12 11.00 15.23 9.41
N PHE A 13 10.43 15.05 10.61
CA PHE A 13 9.11 14.43 10.82
C PHE A 13 7.92 15.39 10.60
N LEU A 14 8.08 16.43 9.81
CA LEU A 14 6.95 17.21 9.32
C LEU A 14 6.77 16.92 7.83
N PRO A 15 5.70 16.24 7.38
CA PRO A 15 5.35 16.28 5.98
C PRO A 15 5.08 17.75 5.63
N ARG A 16 6.00 18.32 4.86
CA ARG A 16 5.91 19.67 4.32
C ARG A 16 4.60 19.79 3.53
N GLU A 17 3.97 20.93 3.69
CA GLU A 17 2.65 21.27 3.17
C GLU A 17 2.53 20.92 1.68
N CYS A 18 1.51 20.14 1.34
CA CYS A 18 1.14 19.81 -0.04
C CYS A 18 0.63 21.08 -0.72
N SER A 19 1.54 21.83 -1.33
CA SER A 19 1.23 23.04 -2.09
C SER A 19 0.34 22.67 -3.28
N ARG A 20 -0.80 23.37 -3.40
CA ARG A 20 -1.74 23.31 -4.52
C ARG A 20 -1.04 23.38 -5.89
N SER A 21 -0.80 22.24 -6.52
CA SER A 21 -0.57 22.11 -7.96
C SER A 21 -0.81 20.66 -8.40
N ARG A 22 -1.29 20.44 -9.63
CA ARG A 22 -1.75 19.14 -10.15
C ARG A 22 -0.57 18.19 -10.43
N GLY A 23 0.00 17.63 -9.37
CA GLY A 23 1.02 16.59 -9.40
C GLY A 23 1.19 16.06 -7.99
N ALA A 24 0.51 14.96 -7.66
CA ALA A 24 0.35 14.47 -6.30
C ALA A 24 1.71 14.27 -5.58
N CYS A 25 1.88 14.93 -4.44
CA CYS A 25 2.91 14.58 -3.47
C CYS A 25 2.58 13.19 -2.88
N ARG A 26 2.99 12.12 -3.58
CA ARG A 26 2.96 10.76 -3.04
C ARG A 26 4.11 10.66 -2.05
N GLY A 27 3.83 10.79 -0.77
CA GLY A 27 4.79 10.34 0.24
C GLY A 27 5.04 8.82 0.13
N PRO A 28 5.91 8.27 0.97
CA PRO A 28 6.30 6.85 0.90
C PRO A 28 5.10 5.90 1.07
N LEU A 29 5.13 4.75 0.39
CA LEU A 29 4.24 3.64 0.73
C LEU A 29 4.55 3.19 2.15
N GLU A 30 3.52 2.96 2.94
CA GLU A 30 3.62 2.58 4.35
C GLU A 30 3.51 1.06 4.53
N LEU A 31 2.92 0.38 3.54
CA LEU A 31 2.61 -1.04 3.60
C LEU A 31 2.63 -1.66 2.19
N SER A 32 3.21 -2.85 2.09
CA SER A 32 3.12 -3.71 0.90
C SER A 32 2.39 -4.99 1.29
N ILE A 33 1.33 -5.33 0.57
CA ILE A 33 0.52 -6.54 0.80
C ILE A 33 0.74 -7.48 -0.38
N VAL A 34 1.27 -8.67 -0.12
CA VAL A 34 1.44 -9.72 -1.13
C VAL A 34 0.35 -10.78 -0.91
N VAL A 35 -0.41 -11.07 -1.96
CA VAL A 35 -1.50 -12.05 -1.95
C VAL A 35 -1.17 -13.16 -2.94
N PRO A 36 -0.66 -14.32 -2.48
CA PRO A 36 -0.57 -15.49 -3.35
C PRO A 36 -1.99 -15.98 -3.68
N ALA A 37 -2.21 -16.37 -4.93
CA ALA A 37 -3.50 -16.84 -5.41
C ALA A 37 -3.32 -18.09 -6.28
N PHE A 38 -4.06 -19.15 -5.95
CA PHE A 38 -4.15 -20.38 -6.74
C PHE A 38 -5.61 -20.85 -6.76
N ASN A 39 -6.24 -20.82 -7.94
CA ASN A 39 -7.64 -21.18 -8.14
C ASN A 39 -8.62 -20.43 -7.20
N GLU A 40 -8.49 -19.10 -7.14
CA GLU A 40 -9.23 -18.20 -6.26
C GLU A 40 -10.24 -17.29 -6.99
N GLU A 41 -10.64 -17.60 -8.23
CA GLU A 41 -11.47 -16.72 -9.08
C GLU A 41 -12.73 -16.19 -8.38
N GLN A 42 -13.33 -16.98 -7.48
CA GLN A 42 -14.57 -16.63 -6.77
C GLN A 42 -14.33 -15.85 -5.46
N ARG A 43 -13.17 -16.03 -4.83
CA ARG A 43 -12.87 -15.47 -3.50
C ARG A 43 -12.04 -14.20 -3.59
N LEU A 44 -11.09 -14.16 -4.51
CA LEU A 44 -10.13 -13.08 -4.68
C LEU A 44 -10.79 -11.69 -4.80
N PRO A 45 -11.88 -11.48 -5.58
CA PRO A 45 -12.51 -10.16 -5.69
C PRO A 45 -12.97 -9.60 -4.34
N LYS A 46 -13.61 -10.43 -3.51
CA LYS A 46 -14.14 -10.01 -2.21
C LYS A 46 -13.02 -9.70 -1.22
N THR A 47 -11.91 -10.45 -1.31
CA THR A 47 -10.71 -10.20 -0.52
C THR A 47 -10.09 -8.85 -0.89
N LEU A 48 -9.88 -8.59 -2.18
CA LEU A 48 -9.32 -7.32 -2.66
C LEU A 48 -10.20 -6.12 -2.30
N GLN A 49 -11.54 -6.26 -2.42
CA GLN A 49 -12.48 -5.23 -2.00
C GLN A 49 -12.39 -4.94 -0.49
N SER A 50 -12.22 -5.98 0.33
CA SER A 50 -12.10 -5.85 1.78
C SER A 50 -10.78 -5.15 2.18
N ILE A 51 -9.67 -5.54 1.53
CA ILE A 51 -8.36 -4.89 1.71
C ILE A 51 -8.46 -3.41 1.34
N ARG A 52 -9.02 -3.09 0.16
CA ARG A 52 -9.20 -1.71 -0.30
C ARG A 52 -10.04 -0.88 0.67
N THR A 53 -11.16 -1.45 1.14
CA THR A 53 -12.04 -0.78 2.11
C THR A 53 -11.29 -0.46 3.40
N TYR A 54 -10.52 -1.42 3.92
CA TYR A 54 -9.74 -1.23 5.14
C TYR A 54 -8.66 -0.15 4.98
N LEU A 55 -7.87 -0.22 3.91
CA LEU A 55 -6.81 0.76 3.62
C LEU A 55 -7.38 2.18 3.50
N ASN A 56 -8.49 2.34 2.78
CA ASN A 56 -9.18 3.62 2.64
C ASN A 56 -9.68 4.15 3.99
N SER A 57 -10.25 3.29 4.84
CA SER A 57 -10.74 3.70 6.17
C SER A 57 -9.64 4.22 7.08
N ARG A 58 -8.39 3.83 6.84
CA ARG A 58 -7.21 4.23 7.62
C ARG A 58 -6.36 5.29 6.92
N SER A 59 -6.73 5.72 5.71
CA SER A 59 -5.92 6.60 4.86
C SER A 59 -4.48 6.10 4.64
N LEU A 60 -4.29 4.76 4.66
CA LEU A 60 -2.98 4.15 4.48
C LEU A 60 -2.60 4.12 3.01
N ARG A 61 -1.35 4.51 2.70
CA ARG A 61 -0.80 4.31 1.37
C ARG A 61 -0.16 2.94 1.28
N ALA A 62 -0.79 2.04 0.53
CA ALA A 62 -0.29 0.69 0.33
C ALA A 62 -0.29 0.27 -1.14
N GLU A 63 0.55 -0.70 -1.45
CA GLU A 63 0.48 -1.49 -2.67
C GLU A 63 -0.06 -2.89 -2.37
N VAL A 64 -0.81 -3.46 -3.31
CA VAL A 64 -1.30 -4.84 -3.23
C VAL A 64 -0.79 -5.56 -4.47
N LEU A 65 0.04 -6.58 -4.26
CA LEU A 65 0.63 -7.42 -5.30
C LEU A 65 -0.02 -8.79 -5.23
N VAL A 66 -0.80 -9.14 -6.25
CA VAL A 66 -1.35 -10.49 -6.39
C VAL A 66 -0.37 -11.32 -7.21
N VAL A 67 0.00 -12.49 -6.68
CA VAL A 67 0.90 -13.43 -7.36
C VAL A 67 0.11 -14.67 -7.69
N ASP A 68 -0.16 -14.89 -8.97
CA ASP A 68 -0.78 -16.13 -9.44
C ASP A 68 0.25 -17.28 -9.40
N ASP A 69 -0.07 -18.34 -8.68
CA ASP A 69 0.81 -19.51 -8.47
C ASP A 69 0.43 -20.67 -9.41
N GLY A 70 0.23 -20.34 -10.69
CA GLY A 70 -0.10 -21.32 -11.74
C GLY A 70 -1.54 -21.78 -11.70
N SER A 71 -2.49 -20.85 -11.52
CA SER A 71 -3.92 -21.18 -11.52
C SER A 71 -4.36 -21.79 -12.85
N THR A 72 -5.31 -22.71 -12.78
CA THR A 72 -5.95 -23.35 -13.94
C THR A 72 -7.34 -22.78 -14.26
N ASP A 73 -7.83 -21.89 -13.40
CA ASP A 73 -9.11 -21.20 -13.52
C ASP A 73 -8.94 -19.74 -14.00
N ALA A 74 -9.98 -18.91 -13.86
CA ALA A 74 -9.92 -17.51 -14.28
C ALA A 74 -9.26 -16.55 -13.26
N THR A 75 -8.52 -17.04 -12.26
CA THR A 75 -7.91 -16.21 -11.19
C THR A 75 -7.13 -15.01 -11.73
N ALA A 76 -6.22 -15.22 -12.68
CA ALA A 76 -5.44 -14.13 -13.26
C ALA A 76 -6.32 -13.07 -13.96
N LYS A 77 -7.35 -13.52 -14.69
CA LYS A 77 -8.28 -12.64 -15.41
C LYS A 77 -9.12 -11.79 -14.46
N VAL A 78 -9.45 -12.33 -13.29
CA VAL A 78 -10.19 -11.60 -12.25
C VAL A 78 -9.39 -10.40 -11.72
N VAL A 79 -8.06 -10.53 -11.61
CA VAL A 79 -7.18 -9.45 -11.13
C VAL A 79 -7.08 -8.31 -12.15
N GLU A 80 -6.99 -8.60 -13.44
CA GLU A 80 -6.89 -7.58 -14.50
C GLU A 80 -8.10 -6.63 -14.56
N LEU A 81 -9.26 -7.05 -14.03
CA LEU A 81 -10.51 -6.30 -14.03
C LEU A 81 -10.76 -5.51 -12.73
N SER A 82 -9.86 -5.60 -11.74
CA SER A 82 -10.08 -5.14 -10.36
C SER A 82 -9.49 -3.77 -10.00
#